data_AF-A0A6U3W6H2-F1
#
_entry.id   AF-A0A6U3W6H2-F1
#
_cell.length_a   1.000
_cell.length_b   1.000
_cell.length_c   1.000
_cell.angle_alpha   90.00
_cell.angle_beta   90.00
_cell.angle_gamma   90.00
#
_symmetry.space_group_name_H-M   'P 1'
#
loop_
_entity.id
_entity.type
_entity.pdbx_description
1 polymer ?
#
loop_
_entity_poly.entity_id
_entity_poly.type
_entity_poly.pdbx_seq_one_letter_code
_entity_poly.pdbx_strand_id
1 'polypeptide(L)'
;MDNLYLRSARDVTRSSVMAGFLGCGVGATMATFRGHSLSLYAVTMGANYAITGFSILGSEKVISFIRGGKSDPMSYAMGGCVGGGTLGGFFRGPRNVIPGAIVFGSMSGLGRLGFEMIDHWRRQNYAQAADE
;
A
#
# COMPACT_ATOMS: atom_id res chain seq x y z
N MET A 1 17.87 -17.52 8.54
CA MET A 1 16.55 -16.93 8.22
C MET A 1 16.57 -15.40 8.23
N ASP A 2 17.59 -14.76 8.81
CA ASP A 2 17.67 -13.31 9.03
C ASP A 2 17.71 -12.46 7.75
N ASN A 3 18.30 -12.99 6.67
CA ASN A 3 18.38 -12.30 5.38
C ASN A 3 17.00 -12.11 4.71
N LEU A 4 16.02 -12.97 4.97
CA LEU A 4 14.68 -12.87 4.36
C LEU A 4 13.85 -11.78 5.06
N TYR A 5 13.91 -11.73 6.39
CA TYR A 5 13.24 -10.71 7.19
C TYR A 5 13.80 -9.31 6.91
N LEU A 6 15.12 -9.16 6.81
CA LEU A 6 15.76 -7.88 6.48
C LEU A 6 15.37 -7.39 5.07
N ARG A 7 15.24 -8.28 4.09
CA ARG A 7 14.76 -7.93 2.74
C ARG A 7 13.30 -7.49 2.77
N SER A 8 12.44 -8.27 3.44
CA SER A 8 11.01 -7.96 3.58
C SER A 8 10.78 -6.62 4.28
N ALA A 9 11.47 -6.38 5.41
CA ALA A 9 11.40 -5.13 6.14
C ALA A 9 11.83 -3.94 5.25
N ARG A 10 12.94 -4.08 4.50
CA ARG A 10 13.41 -3.05 3.58
C ARG A 10 12.43 -2.77 2.46
N ASP A 11 11.78 -3.80 1.91
CA ASP A 11 10.80 -3.65 0.83
C ASP A 11 9.53 -2.93 1.33
N VAL A 12 9.06 -3.27 2.53
CA VAL A 12 7.95 -2.58 3.21
C VAL A 12 8.33 -1.13 3.48
N THR A 13 9.52 -0.86 4.04
CA THR A 13 9.99 0.51 4.32
C THR A 13 10.10 1.33 3.05
N ARG A 14 10.72 0.82 1.98
CA ARG A 14 10.86 1.52 0.71
C ARG A 14 9.50 1.88 0.11
N SER A 15 8.56 0.94 0.12
CA SER A 15 7.22 1.14 -0.41
C SER A 15 6.42 2.14 0.43
N SER A 16 6.60 2.12 1.75
CA SER A 16 5.99 3.08 2.68
C SER A 16 6.52 4.49 2.48
N VAL A 17 7.83 4.64 2.25
CA VAL A 17 8.44 5.94 1.93
C VAL A 17 7.91 6.47 0.60
N MET A 18 7.79 5.62 -0.43
CA MET A 18 7.19 6.01 -1.71
C MET A 18 5.73 6.44 -1.56
N ALA A 19 4.94 5.71 -0.77
CA ALA A 19 3.58 6.11 -0.43
C ALA A 19 3.57 7.48 0.29
N GLY A 20 4.53 7.73 1.19
CA GLY A 20 4.69 9.01 1.86
C GLY A 20 4.94 10.18 0.89
N PHE A 21 5.80 10.01 -0.12
CA PHE A 21 6.00 11.03 -1.15
C PHE A 21 4.73 11.29 -1.98
N LEU A 22 3.96 10.24 -2.32
CA LEU A 22 2.66 10.39 -2.97
C LEU A 22 1.69 11.16 -2.06
N GLY A 23 1.68 10.86 -0.76
CA GLY A 23 0.90 11.58 0.25
C GLY A 23 1.28 13.05 0.35
N CYS A 24 2.57 13.40 0.25
CA CYS A 24 3.03 14.78 0.19
C CYS A 24 2.47 15.50 -1.04
N GLY A 25 2.49 14.87 -2.22
CA GLY A 25 1.94 15.42 -3.45
C GLY A 25 0.43 15.68 -3.35
N VAL A 26 -0.33 14.68 -2.88
CA VAL A 26 -1.78 14.81 -2.66
C VAL A 26 -2.08 15.89 -1.61
N GLY A 27 -1.30 15.94 -0.53
CA GLY A 27 -1.42 16.94 0.52
C GLY A 27 -1.14 18.36 0.02
N ALA A 28 -0.12 18.54 -0.82
CA ALA A 28 0.19 19.82 -1.45
C ALA A 28 -0.94 20.30 -2.34
N THR A 29 -1.48 19.43 -3.20
CA THR A 29 -2.63 19.73 -4.06
C THR A 29 -3.86 20.13 -3.23
N MET A 30 -4.17 19.38 -2.18
CA MET A 30 -5.28 19.69 -1.27
C MET A 30 -5.07 21.00 -0.50
N ALA A 31 -3.83 21.33 -0.13
CA ALA A 31 -3.50 22.59 0.53
C ALA A 31 -3.78 23.79 -0.38
N THR A 32 -3.44 23.69 -1.68
CA THR A 32 -3.76 24.72 -2.67
C THR A 32 -5.27 24.97 -2.79
N PHE A 33 -6.08 23.92 -2.80
CA PHE A 33 -7.54 24.07 -2.88
C PHE A 33 -8.19 24.60 -1.60
N ARG A 34 -7.61 24.31 -0.43
CA ARG A 34 -8.17 24.71 0.87
C ARG A 34 -7.60 26.01 1.42
N GLY A 35 -6.62 26.63 0.76
CA GLY A 35 -5.99 27.88 1.23
C GLY A 35 -5.25 27.75 2.57
N HIS A 36 -4.88 26.52 2.96
CA HIS A 36 -4.12 26.24 4.19
C HIS A 36 -2.61 26.18 3.92
N SER A 37 -1.80 26.11 4.98
CA SER A 37 -0.34 25.98 4.86
C SER A 37 0.07 24.70 4.13
N LEU A 38 0.69 24.88 2.95
CA LEU A 38 1.20 23.81 2.08
C LEU A 38 2.10 22.82 2.81
N SER A 39 3.03 23.31 3.63
CA SER A 39 4.01 22.48 4.33
C SER A 39 3.37 21.53 5.33
N LEU A 40 2.51 22.04 6.23
CA LEU A 40 1.87 21.20 7.24
C LEU A 40 0.93 20.16 6.61
N TYR A 41 0.17 20.53 5.59
CA TYR A 41 -0.74 19.59 4.91
C TYR A 41 0.01 18.50 4.13
N ALA A 42 1.08 18.88 3.41
CA ALA A 42 1.92 17.93 2.69
C ALA A 42 2.60 16.95 3.66
N VAL A 43 3.21 17.45 4.73
CA VAL A 43 3.93 16.63 5.71
C VAL A 43 2.98 15.68 6.45
N THR A 44 1.83 16.17 6.90
CA THR A 44 0.85 15.34 7.62
C THR A 44 0.26 14.27 6.71
N MET A 45 -0.09 14.60 5.46
CA MET A 45 -0.57 13.61 4.50
C MET A 45 0.51 12.60 4.11
N GLY A 46 1.76 13.05 3.94
CA GLY A 46 2.89 12.16 3.69
C GLY A 46 3.13 11.19 4.84
N ALA A 47 3.12 11.68 6.08
CA ALA A 47 3.25 10.83 7.28
C ALA A 47 2.09 9.82 7.37
N ASN A 48 0.85 10.25 7.16
CA ASN A 48 -0.32 9.37 7.17
C ASN A 48 -0.23 8.29 6.08
N TYR A 49 0.20 8.64 4.86
CA TYR A 49 0.38 7.68 3.78
C TYR A 49 1.54 6.70 4.04
N ALA A 50 2.63 7.16 4.65
CA ALA A 50 3.74 6.29 5.02
C ALA A 50 3.32 5.26 6.09
N ILE A 51 2.60 5.70 7.13
CA ILE A 51 2.06 4.82 8.17
C ILE A 51 1.06 3.83 7.57
N THR A 52 0.20 4.30 6.66
CA THR A 52 -0.77 3.46 5.96
C THR A 52 -0.08 2.39 5.11
N GLY A 53 0.91 2.78 4.32
CA GLY A 53 1.71 1.86 3.50
C GLY A 53 2.41 0.81 4.35
N PHE A 54 2.99 1.22 5.48
CA PHE A 54 3.65 0.32 6.41
C PHE A 54 2.67 -0.69 7.02
N SER A 55 1.51 -0.23 7.45
CA SER A 55 0.48 -1.06 8.06
C SER A 55 -0.07 -2.12 7.10
N ILE A 56 -0.42 -1.72 5.87
CA ILE A 56 -1.00 -2.62 4.87
C ILE A 56 0.02 -3.66 4.39
N LEU A 57 1.22 -3.21 4.01
CA LEU A 57 2.25 -4.09 3.46
C LEU A 57 2.91 -4.95 4.55
N GLY A 58 3.11 -4.41 5.75
CA GLY A 58 3.57 -5.19 6.90
C GLY A 58 2.59 -6.31 7.22
N SER A 59 1.28 -6.01 7.23
CA SER A 59 0.24 -7.02 7.43
C SER A 59 0.21 -8.07 6.31
N GLU A 60 0.36 -7.67 5.05
CA GLU A 60 0.48 -8.61 3.92
C GLU A 60 1.66 -9.57 4.09
N LYS A 61 2.81 -9.09 4.59
CA LYS A 61 3.99 -9.95 4.81
C LYS A 61 3.78 -10.95 5.93
N VAL A 62 3.12 -10.56 7.02
CA VAL A 62 2.74 -11.48 8.09
C VAL A 62 1.75 -12.53 7.57
N ILE A 63 0.73 -12.10 6.83
CA ILE A 63 -0.31 -12.98 6.29
C ILE A 63 0.24 -13.94 5.23
N SER A 64 1.06 -13.44 4.31
CA SER A 64 1.69 -14.27 3.28
C SER A 64 2.64 -15.30 3.91
N PHE A 65 3.37 -14.94 4.96
CA PHE A 65 4.20 -15.89 5.72
C PHE A 65 3.37 -17.03 6.33
N ILE A 66 2.24 -16.70 6.98
CA ILE A 66 1.31 -17.68 7.56
C ILE A 66 0.70 -18.58 6.46
N ARG A 67 0.45 -18.03 5.26
CA ARG A 67 -0.12 -18.73 4.11
C ARG A 67 0.91 -19.48 3.26
N GLY A 68 2.11 -19.76 3.80
CA GLY A 68 3.14 -20.53 3.12
C GLY A 68 3.93 -19.75 2.06
N GLY A 69 4.07 -18.43 2.23
CA GLY A 69 4.85 -17.55 1.35
C GLY A 69 4.10 -17.05 0.11
N LYS A 70 2.78 -17.28 0.00
CA LYS A 70 1.98 -16.87 -1.15
C LYS A 70 1.66 -15.38 -1.13
N SER A 71 2.27 -14.62 -2.03
CA SER A 71 2.02 -13.19 -2.23
C SER A 71 0.96 -12.97 -3.33
N ASP A 72 -0.22 -13.56 -3.06
CA ASP A 72 -1.38 -13.53 -3.95
C ASP A 72 -2.25 -12.28 -3.69
N PRO A 73 -3.12 -11.87 -4.63
CA PRO A 73 -4.09 -10.79 -4.44
C PRO A 73 -4.90 -10.87 -3.15
N MET A 74 -5.21 -12.09 -2.69
CA MET A 74 -5.92 -12.31 -1.44
C MET A 74 -5.08 -11.93 -0.20
N SER A 75 -3.76 -12.19 -0.21
CA SER A 75 -2.87 -11.80 0.89
C SER A 75 -2.76 -10.28 0.98
N TYR A 76 -2.70 -9.61 -0.17
CA TYR A 76 -2.77 -8.15 -0.26
C TYR A 76 -4.12 -7.62 0.25
N ALA A 77 -5.23 -8.22 -0.18
CA ALA A 77 -6.57 -7.82 0.25
C ALA A 77 -6.75 -7.96 1.77
N MET A 78 -6.29 -9.07 2.36
CA MET A 78 -6.33 -9.25 3.81
C MET A 78 -5.41 -8.25 4.54
N GLY A 79 -4.21 -7.98 4.01
CA GLY A 79 -3.32 -6.95 4.54
C GLY A 79 -3.95 -5.56 4.50
N GLY A 80 -4.68 -5.24 3.42
CA GLY A 80 -5.46 -4.02 3.27
C GLY A 80 -6.65 -3.93 4.21
N CYS A 81 -7.35 -5.04 4.47
CA CYS A 81 -8.42 -5.09 5.45
C CYS A 81 -7.89 -4.76 6.85
N VAL A 82 -6.76 -5.36 7.25
CA VAL A 82 -6.14 -5.10 8.55
C VAL A 82 -5.68 -3.65 8.63
N GLY A 83 -4.86 -3.19 7.68
CA GLY A 83 -4.33 -1.83 7.71
C GLY A 83 -5.43 -0.76 7.63
N GLY A 84 -6.41 -0.94 6.76
CA GLY A 84 -7.54 -0.02 6.60
C GLY A 84 -8.54 -0.03 7.74
N GLY A 85 -8.77 -1.20 8.36
CA GLY A 85 -9.59 -1.32 9.57
C GLY A 85 -8.94 -0.61 10.75
N THR A 86 -7.64 -0.79 10.95
CA THR A 86 -6.88 -0.10 11.99
C THR A 86 -6.89 1.41 11.77
N LEU A 87 -6.62 1.89 10.54
CA LEU A 87 -6.65 3.33 10.24
C LEU A 87 -8.05 3.92 10.33
N GLY A 88 -9.07 3.22 9.82
CA GLY A 88 -10.47 3.63 9.91
C GLY A 88 -10.92 3.79 11.37
N GLY A 89 -10.54 2.83 12.22
CA GLY A 89 -10.77 2.89 13.66
C GLY A 89 -10.03 4.04 14.34
N PHE A 90 -8.73 4.20 14.05
CA PHE A 90 -7.86 5.15 14.73
C PHE A 90 -8.20 6.62 14.39
N PHE A 91 -8.42 6.93 13.11
CA PHE A 91 -8.63 8.31 12.67
C PHE A 91 -10.10 8.74 12.63
N ARG A 92 -11.04 7.81 12.47
CA ARG A 92 -12.46 8.12 12.29
C ARG A 92 -13.37 7.42 13.30
N GLY A 93 -12.81 6.70 14.27
CA GLY A 93 -13.56 6.01 15.32
C GLY A 93 -14.02 4.60 14.95
N PRO A 94 -14.53 3.82 15.93
CA PRO A 94 -14.78 2.38 15.78
C PRO A 94 -15.80 2.03 14.71
N ARG A 95 -16.76 2.93 14.43
CA ARG A 95 -17.77 2.74 13.38
C ARG A 95 -17.17 2.73 11.97
N ASN A 96 -15.96 3.26 11.81
CA ASN A 96 -15.26 3.36 10.52
C ASN A 96 -14.25 2.22 10.27
N VAL A 97 -14.14 1.25 11.19
CA VAL A 97 -13.28 0.06 11.03
C VAL A 97 -13.75 -0.79 9.85
N ILE A 98 -15.04 -1.13 9.79
CA ILE A 98 -15.61 -1.98 8.73
C ILE A 98 -15.48 -1.33 7.35
N PRO A 99 -15.96 -0.09 7.12
CA PRO A 99 -15.81 0.53 5.80
C PRO A 99 -14.34 0.76 5.43
N GLY A 100 -13.47 1.08 6.41
CA GLY A 100 -12.03 1.18 6.20
C GLY A 100 -11.42 -0.14 5.72
N ALA A 101 -11.75 -1.26 6.38
CA ALA A 101 -11.28 -2.57 6.00
C ALA A 101 -11.74 -2.95 4.58
N ILE A 102 -13.00 -2.71 4.24
CA ILE A 102 -13.55 -3.04 2.91
C ILE A 102 -12.86 -2.23 1.82
N VAL A 103 -12.73 -0.91 1.99
CA VAL A 103 -12.15 -0.04 0.96
C VAL A 103 -10.66 -0.34 0.76
N PHE A 104 -9.87 -0.40 1.83
CA PHE A 104 -8.44 -0.66 1.69
C PHE A 104 -8.14 -2.12 1.31
N GLY A 105 -8.95 -3.07 1.77
CA GLY A 105 -8.85 -4.47 1.37
C GLY A 105 -9.16 -4.69 -0.11
N SER A 106 -10.26 -4.13 -0.61
CA SER A 106 -10.57 -4.19 -2.05
C SER A 106 -9.52 -3.45 -2.88
N MET A 107 -9.09 -2.25 -2.47
CA MET A 107 -8.11 -1.46 -3.21
C MET A 107 -6.74 -2.12 -3.27
N SER A 108 -6.28 -2.77 -2.20
CA SER A 108 -5.01 -3.50 -2.18
C SER A 108 -5.07 -4.80 -3.00
N GLY A 109 -6.16 -5.56 -2.90
CA GLY A 109 -6.36 -6.78 -3.70
C GLY A 109 -6.47 -6.49 -5.20
N LEU A 110 -7.31 -5.51 -5.59
CA LEU A 110 -7.45 -5.06 -6.97
C LEU A 110 -6.18 -4.42 -7.50
N GLY A 111 -5.49 -3.63 -6.67
CA GLY A 111 -4.20 -3.05 -7.01
C GLY A 111 -3.18 -4.13 -7.39
N ARG A 112 -3.11 -5.21 -6.60
CA ARG A 112 -2.20 -6.33 -6.90
C ARG A 112 -2.57 -7.04 -8.20
N LEU A 113 -3.86 -7.30 -8.44
CA LEU A 113 -4.32 -7.88 -9.70
C LEU A 113 -3.95 -7.02 -10.90
N GLY A 114 -4.13 -5.70 -10.81
CA GLY A 114 -3.75 -4.77 -11.87
C GLY A 114 -2.24 -4.81 -12.16
N PHE A 115 -1.41 -4.86 -11.11
CA PHE A 115 0.04 -5.01 -11.27
C PHE A 115 0.41 -6.33 -11.97
N GLU A 116 -0.22 -7.43 -11.59
CA GLU A 116 0.02 -8.73 -12.23
C GLU A 116 -0.35 -8.69 -13.72
N MET A 117 -1.49 -8.10 -14.08
CA MET A 117 -1.90 -7.94 -15.49
C MET A 117 -0.88 -7.13 -16.30
N ILE A 118 -0.39 -6.01 -15.74
CA ILE A 118 0.61 -5.16 -16.41
C ILE A 118 1.94 -5.90 -16.57
N ASP A 119 2.37 -6.65 -15.55
CA ASP A 119 3.60 -7.44 -15.60
C ASP A 119 3.50 -8.56 -16.65
N HIS A 120 2.35 -9.23 -16.75
CA HIS A 120 2.11 -10.23 -17.78
C HIS A 120 2.19 -9.61 -19.19
N TRP A 121 1.54 -8.47 -19.40
CA TRP A 121 1.58 -7.76 -20.68
C TRP A 121 3.01 -7.33 -21.06
N ARG A 122 3.79 -6.80 -20.11
CA ARG A 122 5.19 -6.43 -20.36
C ARG A 122 6.04 -7.64 -20.73
N ARG A 123 5.93 -8.75 -19.99
CA ARG A 123 6.73 -9.95 -20.26
C ARG A 123 6.45 -10.53 -21.64
N GLN A 124 5.20 -10.48 -22.10
CA GLN A 124 4.84 -10.92 -23.45
C GLN A 124 5.53 -10.06 -24.52
N ASN A 125 5.51 -8.73 -24.36
CA ASN A 125 6.15 -7.82 -25.30
C ASN A 125 7.69 -7.99 -25.31
N TYR A 126 8.31 -8.21 -24.15
CA TYR A 126 9.76 -8.45 -24.08
C TYR A 126 10.19 -9.80 -24.63
N ALA A 127 9.36 -10.84 -24.49
CA ALA A 127 9.63 -12.14 -25.09
C ALA A 127 9.60 -12.05 -26.62
N GLN A 128 8.62 -11.33 -27.18
CA GLN A 128 8.53 -11.10 -28.62
C GLN A 128 9.71 -10.30 -29.18
N ALA A 129 10.17 -9.27 -28.45
CA ALA A 129 11.32 -8.47 -28.86
C ALA A 129 12.69 -9.19 -28.70
N ALA A 130 12.73 -10.34 -28.03
CA ALA A 130 13.94 -11.16 -27.90
C ALA A 130 14.03 -12.27 -28.97
N ASP A 131 12.92 -12.55 -29.66
CA ASP A 131 12.83 -13.52 -30.75
C ASP A 131 13.02 -12.86 -32.13
N GLU A 132 13.14 -11.52 -32.21
CA GLU A 132 13.51 -10.72 -33.39
C GLU A 132 15.01 -10.40 -33.43
#